data_AF-A0A1V5XKE5-F1
#
_entry.id   AF-A0A1V5XKE5-F1
#
_cell.length_a   1.000
_cell.length_b   1.000
_cell.length_c   1.000
_cell.angle_alpha   90.00
_cell.angle_beta   90.00
_cell.angle_gamma   90.00
#
_symmetry.space_group_name_H-M   'P 1'
#
loop_
_entity.id
_entity.type
_entity.pdbx_description
1 polymer ?
#
loop_
_entity_poly.entity_id
_entity_poly.type
_entity_poly.pdbx_seq_one_letter_code
_entity_poly.pdbx_strand_id
1 'polypeptide(L)'
;MTQPYAEPPKSRPGQMTAVMRALPQATGPKVLRIGLVQGGRVIEERVVKQRTHVMVGASEKNMFVINAPGVPATFRLFELVGSDKKRAQYHLNYLDGMTGRIALQSGITDLQTLKSQAHRGPQGTYQVALTEEARGKIVIGDITFLFQFVAPPPVQPKPQLPVSVQSGLSSQIDWRFTIIAAFSFLFHFGAVGMLYSDWMDPEINEEAAIAGLLDSVRNIPPPPPIETPDATTDATTTGTTEVATERYRSLA
;
A
#
# COMPACT_ATOMS: atom_id res chain seq x y z
N MET A 1 -31.17 -17.34 64.23
CA MET A 1 -30.09 -16.44 63.79
C MET A 1 -30.48 -15.88 62.43
N THR A 2 -31.09 -14.70 62.39
CA THR A 2 -31.55 -14.03 61.18
C THR A 2 -30.47 -13.05 60.71
N GLN A 3 -29.93 -13.30 59.53
CA GLN A 3 -28.91 -12.47 58.90
C GLN A 3 -29.55 -11.18 58.34
N PRO A 4 -29.04 -9.97 58.63
CA PRO A 4 -29.57 -8.76 58.03
C PRO A 4 -29.07 -8.62 56.59
N TYR A 5 -30.00 -8.43 55.67
CA TYR A 5 -29.76 -8.13 54.26
C TYR A 5 -29.18 -6.72 54.13
N ALA A 6 -27.98 -6.60 53.55
CA ALA A 6 -27.35 -5.31 53.27
C ALA A 6 -27.99 -4.70 52.01
N GLU A 7 -28.49 -3.46 52.12
CA GLU A 7 -29.04 -2.72 50.99
C GLU A 7 -27.95 -2.39 49.94
N PRO A 8 -28.25 -2.49 48.63
CA PRO A 8 -27.33 -2.06 47.58
C PRO A 8 -27.21 -0.52 47.55
N PRO A 9 -26.03 0.03 47.22
CA PRO A 9 -25.81 1.47 47.22
C PRO A 9 -26.67 2.18 46.17
N LYS A 10 -27.43 3.20 46.61
CA LYS A 10 -28.21 4.09 45.73
C LYS A 10 -27.27 4.85 44.78
N SER A 11 -27.23 4.44 43.51
CA SER A 11 -26.60 5.23 42.44
C SER A 11 -27.35 6.55 42.27
N ARG A 12 -26.67 7.68 42.49
CA ARG A 12 -27.28 9.01 42.35
C ARG A 12 -27.64 9.26 40.87
N PRO A 13 -28.89 9.65 40.56
CA PRO A 13 -29.27 10.03 39.19
C PRO A 13 -28.45 11.26 38.75
N GLY A 14 -27.81 11.17 37.59
CA GLY A 14 -27.00 12.25 37.00
C GLY A 14 -25.56 11.89 36.64
N GLN A 15 -25.03 10.73 37.08
CA GLN A 15 -23.70 10.26 36.66
C GLN A 15 -23.65 9.88 35.17
N MET A 16 -24.75 9.37 34.61
CA MET A 16 -24.83 9.01 33.18
C MET A 16 -24.89 10.22 32.24
N THR A 17 -25.26 11.42 32.70
CA THR A 17 -25.32 12.63 31.85
C THR A 17 -24.04 13.47 31.91
N ALA A 18 -23.19 13.26 32.93
CA ALA A 18 -21.91 13.97 33.05
C ALA A 18 -20.85 13.52 32.03
N VAL A 19 -21.03 12.36 31.39
CA VAL A 19 -20.19 11.89 30.27
C VAL A 19 -20.51 12.58 28.94
N MET A 20 -21.61 13.33 28.83
CA MET A 20 -21.84 14.27 27.73
C MET A 20 -21.17 15.62 28.03
N ARG A 21 -19.92 15.59 28.47
CA ARG A 21 -19.07 16.79 28.49
C ARG A 21 -18.98 17.27 27.05
N ALA A 22 -19.55 18.44 26.79
CA ALA A 22 -19.44 19.16 25.53
C ALA A 22 -18.00 19.02 25.01
N LEU A 23 -17.87 18.40 23.83
CA LEU A 23 -16.57 18.24 23.18
C LEU A 23 -15.88 19.61 23.18
N PRO A 24 -14.62 19.72 23.63
CA PRO A 24 -13.93 20.98 23.61
C PRO A 24 -13.92 21.49 22.18
N GLN A 25 -14.57 22.63 21.97
CA GLN A 25 -14.56 23.34 20.70
C GLN A 25 -13.08 23.58 20.38
N ALA A 26 -12.60 23.03 19.27
CA ALA A 26 -11.17 23.02 18.99
C ALA A 26 -10.64 24.46 18.92
N THR A 27 -9.80 24.83 19.88
CA THR A 27 -9.19 26.16 20.06
C THR A 27 -7.97 26.36 19.15
N GLY A 28 -8.02 25.80 17.93
CA GLY A 28 -6.98 25.97 16.93
C GLY A 28 -7.21 27.21 16.05
N PRO A 29 -6.18 27.65 15.30
CA PRO A 29 -6.33 28.68 14.28
C PRO A 29 -7.49 28.34 13.34
N LYS A 30 -8.31 29.34 12.96
CA LYS A 30 -9.45 29.06 12.07
C LYS A 30 -8.98 28.50 10.74
N VAL A 31 -9.76 27.59 10.19
CA VAL A 31 -9.53 26.92 8.91
C VAL A 31 -10.47 27.49 7.85
N LEU A 32 -10.03 27.46 6.60
CA LEU A 32 -10.80 27.96 5.47
C LEU A 32 -11.77 26.88 4.99
N ARG A 33 -13.08 27.15 5.07
CA ARG A 33 -14.13 26.31 4.49
C ARG A 33 -14.59 26.94 3.18
N ILE A 34 -14.63 26.14 2.12
CA ILE A 34 -14.98 26.59 0.77
C ILE A 34 -16.07 25.70 0.23
N GLY A 35 -17.18 26.30 -0.20
CA GLY A 35 -18.24 25.66 -0.97
C GLY A 35 -18.16 26.08 -2.44
N LEU A 36 -18.18 25.10 -3.33
CA LEU A 36 -18.28 25.27 -4.78
C LEU A 36 -19.74 25.05 -5.18
N VAL A 37 -20.34 26.05 -5.81
CA VAL A 37 -21.70 26.03 -6.32
C VAL A 37 -21.67 26.24 -7.83
N GLN A 38 -22.37 25.42 -8.60
CA GLN A 38 -22.49 25.56 -10.04
C GLN A 38 -23.95 25.37 -10.44
N GLY A 39 -24.50 26.28 -11.25
CA GLY A 39 -25.91 26.22 -11.67
C GLY A 39 -26.90 26.23 -10.49
N GLY A 40 -26.53 26.89 -9.38
CA GLY A 40 -27.36 26.94 -8.16
C GLY A 40 -27.29 25.71 -7.26
N ARG A 41 -26.56 24.65 -7.64
CA ARG A 41 -26.36 23.45 -6.83
C ARG A 41 -24.98 23.44 -6.19
N VAL A 42 -24.89 23.07 -4.91
CA VAL A 42 -23.61 22.82 -4.24
C VAL A 42 -23.01 21.54 -4.83
N ILE A 43 -21.88 21.69 -5.52
CA ILE A 43 -21.15 20.58 -6.15
C ILE A 43 -20.15 19.98 -5.17
N GLU A 44 -19.44 20.84 -4.45
CA GLU A 44 -18.40 20.42 -3.52
C GLU A 44 -18.36 21.33 -2.31
N GLU A 45 -18.05 20.78 -1.15
CA GLU A 45 -17.67 21.55 0.02
C GLU A 45 -16.41 20.95 0.64
N ARG A 46 -15.41 21.81 0.90
CA ARG A 46 -14.12 21.38 1.43
C ARG A 46 -13.67 22.29 2.57
N VAL A 47 -13.36 21.67 3.71
CA VAL A 47 -12.68 22.32 4.84
C VAL A 47 -11.19 22.11 4.70
N VAL A 48 -10.44 23.17 4.41
CA VAL A 48 -9.00 23.16 4.20
C VAL A 48 -8.30 23.13 5.56
N LYS A 49 -8.07 21.90 6.07
CA LYS A 49 -7.51 21.65 7.41
C LYS A 49 -6.09 22.20 7.59
N GLN A 50 -5.29 22.17 6.54
CA GLN A 50 -3.90 22.64 6.55
C GLN A 50 -3.83 24.04 5.93
N ARG A 51 -3.13 24.99 6.55
CA ARG A 51 -2.93 26.32 5.95
C ARG A 51 -2.03 26.19 4.73
N THR A 52 -2.62 26.32 3.54
CA THR A 52 -1.94 26.21 2.24
C THR A 52 -2.65 27.08 1.20
N HIS A 53 -2.02 27.29 0.05
CA HIS A 53 -2.65 27.97 -1.08
C HIS A 53 -3.82 27.14 -1.63
N VAL A 54 -4.95 27.78 -1.88
CA VAL A 54 -6.08 27.16 -2.57
C VAL A 54 -6.02 27.53 -4.04
N MET A 55 -5.79 26.52 -4.86
CA MET A 55 -5.70 26.67 -6.31
C MET A 55 -6.99 26.23 -6.99
N VAL A 56 -7.37 26.95 -8.04
CA VAL A 56 -8.54 26.71 -8.89
C VAL A 56 -8.14 26.79 -10.37
N GLY A 57 -8.85 26.10 -11.24
CA GLY A 57 -8.63 26.14 -12.70
C GLY A 57 -8.77 24.77 -13.34
N ALA A 58 -8.52 24.67 -14.64
CA ALA A 58 -8.76 23.46 -15.44
C ALA A 58 -7.81 22.29 -15.13
N SER A 59 -6.68 22.53 -14.44
CA SER A 59 -5.74 21.47 -14.08
C SER A 59 -6.26 20.60 -12.92
N GLU A 60 -6.10 19.29 -13.05
CA GLU A 60 -6.40 18.30 -12.01
C GLU A 60 -5.53 18.43 -10.75
N LYS A 61 -4.39 19.14 -10.84
CA LYS A 61 -3.52 19.42 -9.70
C LYS A 61 -4.09 20.48 -8.75
N ASN A 62 -5.14 21.18 -9.18
CA ASN A 62 -5.78 22.21 -8.37
C ASN A 62 -6.65 21.59 -7.27
N MET A 63 -6.90 22.35 -6.21
CA MET A 63 -7.82 21.89 -5.17
C MET A 63 -9.25 21.82 -5.68
N PHE A 64 -9.66 22.80 -6.49
CA PHE A 64 -10.95 22.81 -7.17
C PHE A 64 -10.71 22.85 -8.67
N VAL A 65 -11.11 21.79 -9.34
CA VAL A 65 -11.01 21.70 -10.80
C VAL A 65 -12.23 22.37 -11.39
N ILE A 66 -12.02 23.47 -12.11
CA ILE A 66 -13.09 24.25 -12.73
C ILE A 66 -12.73 24.59 -14.17
N ASN A 67 -13.73 24.57 -15.04
CA ASN A 67 -13.58 25.06 -16.40
C ASN A 67 -14.37 26.35 -16.53
N ALA A 68 -13.70 27.50 -16.36
CA ALA A 68 -14.31 28.81 -16.47
C ALA A 68 -13.50 29.70 -17.42
N PRO A 69 -14.16 30.46 -18.31
CA PRO A 69 -13.45 31.34 -19.24
C PRO A 69 -12.72 32.45 -18.47
N GLY A 70 -11.53 32.80 -18.93
CA GLY A 70 -10.74 33.89 -18.34
C GLY A 70 -9.99 33.54 -17.05
N VAL A 71 -9.99 32.27 -16.62
CA VAL A 71 -9.16 31.79 -15.50
C VAL A 71 -8.03 30.91 -16.03
N PRO A 72 -6.76 31.15 -15.61
CA PRO A 72 -5.65 30.28 -15.95
C PRO A 72 -5.86 28.82 -15.55
N ALA A 73 -5.13 27.89 -16.17
CA ALA A 73 -5.20 26.47 -15.85
C ALA A 73 -4.87 26.17 -14.37
N THR A 74 -4.03 26.98 -13.74
CA THR A 74 -3.76 26.98 -12.30
C THR A 74 -3.73 28.42 -11.79
N PHE A 75 -4.68 28.75 -10.92
CA PHE A 75 -4.84 30.07 -10.34
C PHE A 75 -4.96 29.98 -8.81
N ARG A 76 -4.16 30.75 -8.07
CA ARG A 76 -4.18 30.76 -6.60
C ARG A 76 -5.26 31.71 -6.10
N LEU A 77 -6.52 31.23 -6.05
CA LEU A 77 -7.64 32.02 -5.56
C LEU A 77 -7.41 32.50 -4.12
N PHE A 78 -7.00 31.60 -3.23
CA PHE A 78 -6.54 31.98 -1.89
C PHE A 78 -5.05 31.70 -1.77
N GLU A 79 -4.27 32.76 -1.61
CA GLU A 79 -2.83 32.67 -1.44
C GLU A 79 -2.47 32.84 0.03
N LEU A 80 -1.65 31.94 0.56
CA LEU A 80 -1.10 32.07 1.89
C LEU A 80 0.24 32.82 1.81
N VAL A 81 0.27 34.07 2.26
CA VAL A 81 1.44 34.95 2.21
C VAL A 81 2.11 35.00 3.59
N GLY A 82 3.41 34.72 3.64
CA GLY A 82 4.23 34.80 4.85
C GLY A 82 5.15 33.57 5.03
N SER A 83 6.37 33.82 5.50
CA SER A 83 7.41 32.78 5.60
C SER A 83 7.16 31.78 6.73
N ASP A 84 6.51 32.22 7.81
CA ASP A 84 6.14 31.37 8.95
C ASP A 84 4.67 30.95 8.86
N LYS A 85 4.41 29.63 8.86
CA LYS A 85 3.06 29.05 8.82
C LYS A 85 2.14 29.56 9.94
N LYS A 86 2.70 29.97 11.10
CA LYS A 86 1.91 30.52 12.21
C LYS A 86 1.48 31.97 12.00
N ARG A 87 2.23 32.75 11.22
CA ARG A 87 1.94 34.17 10.94
C ARG A 87 1.45 34.42 9.52
N ALA A 88 1.41 33.39 8.68
CA ALA A 88 1.01 33.54 7.30
C ALA A 88 -0.47 33.94 7.18
N GLN A 89 -0.73 34.96 6.38
CA GLN A 89 -2.05 35.55 6.17
C GLN A 89 -2.63 35.09 4.84
N TYR A 90 -3.94 34.86 4.80
CA TYR A 90 -4.63 34.57 3.55
C TYR A 90 -4.89 35.86 2.78
N HIS A 91 -4.56 35.84 1.50
CA HIS A 91 -4.85 36.89 0.54
C HIS A 91 -5.77 36.31 -0.53
N LEU A 92 -6.86 37.00 -0.84
CA LEU A 92 -7.71 36.68 -1.97
C LEU A 92 -7.10 37.29 -3.23
N ASN A 93 -6.79 36.46 -4.21
CA ASN A 93 -6.43 36.92 -5.55
C ASN A 93 -7.63 36.77 -6.48
N TYR A 94 -7.96 37.81 -7.22
CA TYR A 94 -9.03 37.79 -8.20
C TYR A 94 -8.65 38.52 -9.49
N LEU A 95 -9.33 38.15 -10.58
CA LEU A 95 -9.14 38.73 -11.90
C LEU A 95 -10.28 39.72 -12.22
N ASP A 96 -10.08 40.53 -13.26
CA ASP A 96 -10.99 41.63 -13.60
C ASP A 96 -12.43 41.16 -13.88
N GLY A 97 -12.58 39.99 -14.50
CA GLY A 97 -13.86 39.34 -14.82
C GLY A 97 -14.51 38.57 -13.67
N MET A 98 -13.90 38.52 -12.49
CA MET A 98 -14.51 37.92 -11.30
C MET A 98 -15.40 38.93 -10.59
N THR A 99 -16.52 38.45 -10.05
CA THR A 99 -17.45 39.29 -9.27
C THR A 99 -17.75 38.65 -7.92
N GLY A 100 -18.45 39.37 -7.05
CA GLY A 100 -18.85 38.84 -5.75
C GLY A 100 -18.74 39.86 -4.63
N ARG A 101 -18.93 39.38 -3.41
CA ARG A 101 -19.14 40.20 -2.21
C ARG A 101 -18.43 39.58 -1.03
N ILE A 102 -17.67 40.38 -0.32
CA ILE A 102 -16.83 39.95 0.79
C ILE A 102 -17.18 40.78 2.02
N ALA A 103 -17.46 40.11 3.13
CA ALA A 103 -17.52 40.72 4.43
C ALA A 103 -16.12 40.70 5.04
N LEU A 104 -15.53 41.88 5.19
CA LEU A 104 -14.32 42.13 5.95
C LEU A 104 -14.70 42.73 7.31
N GLN A 105 -13.71 42.96 8.17
CA GLN A 105 -13.93 43.61 9.47
C GLN A 105 -14.47 45.05 9.31
N SER A 106 -14.14 45.73 8.22
CA SER A 106 -14.64 47.06 7.88
C SER A 106 -16.10 47.08 7.38
N GLY A 107 -16.68 45.92 7.08
CA GLY A 107 -18.02 45.79 6.53
C GLY A 107 -18.08 44.93 5.27
N ILE A 108 -19.23 44.97 4.61
CA ILE A 108 -19.51 44.19 3.40
C ILE A 108 -19.22 45.05 2.17
N THR A 109 -18.32 44.58 1.31
CA THR A 109 -17.86 45.31 0.12
C THR A 109 -17.88 44.40 -1.10
N ASP A 110 -18.23 44.96 -2.26
CA ASP A 110 -18.21 44.22 -3.52
C ASP A 110 -16.78 44.17 -4.10
N LEU A 111 -16.47 43.10 -4.83
CA LEU A 111 -15.13 42.88 -5.41
C LEU A 111 -14.71 44.02 -6.36
N GLN A 112 -15.66 44.61 -7.08
CA GLN A 112 -15.40 45.73 -7.99
C GLN A 112 -14.97 47.00 -7.24
N THR A 113 -15.60 47.29 -6.11
CA THR A 113 -15.20 48.41 -5.24
C THR A 113 -13.86 48.18 -4.54
N LEU A 114 -13.52 46.92 -4.26
CA LEU A 114 -12.23 46.53 -3.67
C LEU A 114 -11.05 46.72 -4.63
N LYS A 115 -11.27 46.81 -5.95
CA LYS A 115 -10.20 46.98 -6.95
C LYS A 115 -9.34 48.22 -6.71
N SER A 116 -9.92 49.31 -6.20
CA SER A 116 -9.19 50.56 -5.91
C SER A 116 -8.30 50.46 -4.67
N GLN A 117 -8.62 49.57 -3.75
CA GLN A 117 -7.90 49.35 -2.48
C GLN A 117 -6.99 48.11 -2.53
N ALA A 118 -7.18 47.24 -3.53
CA ALA A 118 -6.44 46.02 -3.70
C ALA A 118 -5.00 46.28 -4.18
N HIS A 119 -4.07 45.47 -3.69
CA HIS A 119 -2.71 45.48 -4.19
C HIS A 119 -2.68 44.83 -5.58
N ARG A 120 -1.91 45.39 -6.51
CA ARG A 120 -1.73 44.80 -7.84
C ARG A 120 -0.70 43.70 -7.76
N GLY A 121 -1.15 42.46 -7.94
CA GLY A 121 -0.28 41.30 -8.02
C GLY A 121 0.29 41.10 -9.44
N PRO A 122 1.13 40.06 -9.61
CA PRO A 122 1.62 39.66 -10.92
C PRO A 122 0.47 39.34 -11.88
N GLN A 123 0.69 39.55 -13.19
CA GLN A 123 -0.26 39.18 -14.25
C GLN A 123 -1.65 39.84 -14.13
N GLY A 124 -1.73 41.06 -13.59
CA GLY A 124 -2.97 41.83 -13.53
C GLY A 124 -3.96 41.35 -12.46
N THR A 125 -3.50 40.53 -11.52
CA THR A 125 -4.31 40.08 -10.38
C THR A 125 -4.52 41.21 -9.38
N TYR A 126 -5.69 41.22 -8.75
CA TYR A 126 -5.99 42.07 -7.62
C TYR A 126 -5.90 41.23 -6.36
N GLN A 127 -5.15 41.72 -5.38
CA GLN A 127 -4.90 41.01 -4.13
C GLN A 127 -5.47 41.79 -2.94
N VAL A 128 -6.26 41.10 -2.12
CA VAL A 128 -6.88 41.67 -0.91
C VAL A 128 -6.55 40.78 0.28
N ALA A 129 -6.00 41.38 1.34
CA ALA A 129 -5.71 40.66 2.58
C ALA A 129 -7.02 40.26 3.28
N LEU A 130 -7.09 38.99 3.69
CA LEU A 130 -8.23 38.44 4.43
C LEU A 130 -7.85 38.27 5.91
N THR A 131 -8.78 38.61 6.79
CA THR A 131 -8.71 38.31 8.22
C THR A 131 -9.46 37.00 8.53
N GLU A 132 -9.28 36.44 9.72
CA GLU A 132 -9.98 35.22 10.14
C GLU A 132 -11.49 35.42 10.43
N GLU A 133 -12.00 36.63 10.20
CA GLU A 133 -13.43 36.96 10.25
C GLU A 133 -14.04 37.10 8.85
N ALA A 134 -13.18 37.10 7.82
CA ALA A 134 -13.60 37.28 6.46
C ALA A 134 -14.48 36.13 5.99
N ARG A 135 -15.55 36.48 5.29
CA ARG A 135 -16.45 35.53 4.64
C ARG A 135 -17.01 36.17 3.39
N GLY A 136 -17.31 35.38 2.36
CA GLY A 136 -17.76 35.97 1.12
C GLY A 136 -18.17 34.97 0.06
N LYS A 137 -18.61 35.54 -1.06
CA LYS A 137 -18.91 34.84 -2.30
C LYS A 137 -18.06 35.43 -3.42
N ILE A 138 -17.48 34.57 -4.24
CA ILE A 138 -16.77 34.94 -5.46
C ILE A 138 -17.42 34.18 -6.61
N VAL A 139 -17.74 34.85 -7.69
CA VAL A 139 -18.39 34.31 -8.87
C VAL A 139 -17.45 34.41 -10.05
N ILE A 140 -17.27 33.28 -10.73
CA ILE A 140 -16.38 33.08 -11.88
C ILE A 140 -17.22 32.38 -12.96
N GLY A 141 -17.71 33.12 -13.95
CA GLY A 141 -18.67 32.57 -14.92
C GLY A 141 -19.95 32.10 -14.23
N ASP A 142 -20.28 30.81 -14.38
CA ASP A 142 -21.42 30.12 -13.76
C ASP A 142 -21.09 29.50 -12.38
N ILE A 143 -19.83 29.58 -11.96
CA ILE A 143 -19.32 28.96 -10.75
C ILE A 143 -19.25 29.98 -9.62
N THR A 144 -19.74 29.61 -8.44
CA THR A 144 -19.68 30.44 -7.24
C THR A 144 -18.90 29.73 -6.13
N PHE A 145 -17.87 30.38 -5.63
CA PHE A 145 -17.11 30.00 -4.44
C PHE A 145 -17.64 30.76 -3.23
N LEU A 146 -18.19 30.03 -2.28
CA LEU A 146 -18.53 30.53 -0.95
C LEU A 146 -17.38 30.20 -0.02
N PHE A 147 -16.90 31.16 0.76
CA PHE A 147 -15.83 30.91 1.71
C PHE A 147 -16.11 31.52 3.08
N GLN A 148 -15.61 30.86 4.11
CA GLN A 148 -15.67 31.33 5.49
C GLN A 148 -14.53 30.73 6.33
N PHE A 149 -14.02 31.49 7.28
CA PHE A 149 -13.12 30.97 8.31
C PHE A 149 -13.92 30.38 9.47
N VAL A 150 -13.71 29.10 9.75
CA VAL A 150 -14.40 28.36 10.82
C VAL A 150 -13.40 27.77 11.81
N ALA A 151 -13.86 27.49 13.03
CA ALA A 151 -13.07 26.70 13.96
C ALA A 151 -12.78 25.32 13.35
N PRO A 152 -11.55 24.78 13.53
CA PRO A 152 -11.22 23.46 13.00
C PRO A 152 -12.17 22.41 13.58
N PRO A 153 -12.66 21.46 12.76
CA PRO A 153 -13.42 20.32 13.30
C PRO A 153 -12.54 19.56 14.30
N PRO A 154 -13.09 19.09 15.44
CA PRO A 154 -12.33 18.31 16.40
C PRO A 154 -11.75 17.08 15.69
N VAL A 155 -10.44 16.89 15.81
CA VAL A 155 -9.76 15.74 15.21
C VAL A 155 -10.26 14.50 15.96
N GLN A 156 -11.10 13.69 15.32
CA GLN A 156 -11.50 12.44 15.93
C GLN A 156 -10.25 11.59 16.16
N PRO A 157 -10.05 11.02 17.35
CA PRO A 157 -8.94 10.11 17.59
C PRO A 157 -9.05 8.99 16.55
N LYS A 158 -7.93 8.65 15.89
CA LYS A 158 -7.92 7.58 14.90
C LYS A 158 -8.55 6.33 15.53
N PRO A 159 -9.54 5.70 14.88
CA PRO A 159 -10.10 4.45 15.36
C PRO A 159 -8.97 3.49 15.67
N GLN A 160 -8.82 3.12 16.95
CA GLN A 160 -7.87 2.09 17.32
C GLN A 160 -8.47 0.78 16.81
N LEU A 161 -7.74 0.08 15.95
CA LEU A 161 -8.18 -1.23 15.50
C LEU A 161 -8.36 -2.10 16.74
N PRO A 162 -9.47 -2.85 16.85
CA PRO A 162 -9.65 -3.77 17.95
C PRO A 162 -8.44 -4.70 18.04
N VAL A 163 -7.99 -4.96 19.26
CA VAL A 163 -6.79 -5.78 19.54
C VAL A 163 -6.81 -7.15 18.84
N SER A 164 -7.99 -7.65 18.47
CA SER A 164 -8.18 -8.86 17.66
C SER A 164 -7.56 -8.80 16.26
N VAL A 165 -7.39 -7.60 15.68
CA VAL A 165 -6.77 -7.39 14.36
C VAL A 165 -5.31 -6.96 14.49
N GLN A 166 -4.88 -6.50 15.68
CA GLN A 166 -3.48 -6.13 15.95
C GLN A 166 -2.59 -7.34 16.28
N SER A 167 -3.17 -8.53 16.41
CA SER A 167 -2.43 -9.79 16.53
C SER A 167 -1.83 -10.14 15.16
N GLY A 168 -0.63 -9.61 14.89
CA GLY A 168 0.07 -9.72 13.60
C GLY A 168 0.41 -11.15 13.19
N LEU A 169 0.94 -11.31 11.97
CA LEU A 169 1.32 -12.58 11.33
C LEU A 169 2.12 -13.54 12.24
N SER A 170 2.88 -13.03 13.21
CA SER A 170 3.64 -13.83 14.18
C SER A 170 2.78 -14.58 15.18
N SER A 171 1.55 -14.13 15.46
CA SER A 171 0.59 -14.88 16.28
C SER A 171 -0.21 -15.90 15.46
N GLN A 172 -0.13 -15.87 14.13
CA GLN A 172 -0.78 -16.84 13.24
C GLN A 172 0.12 -18.05 12.95
N ILE A 173 1.43 -17.94 13.20
CA ILE A 173 2.37 -19.03 12.99
C ILE A 173 2.33 -19.96 14.21
N ASP A 174 1.88 -21.19 13.99
CA ASP A 174 1.98 -22.26 14.99
C ASP A 174 3.44 -22.70 15.12
N TRP A 175 4.15 -22.09 16.06
CA TRP A 175 5.55 -22.37 16.33
C TRP A 175 5.80 -23.84 16.71
N ARG A 176 4.82 -24.53 17.32
CA ARG A 176 4.97 -25.96 17.66
C ARG A 176 4.97 -26.79 16.39
N PHE A 177 4.05 -26.50 15.47
CA PHE A 177 4.04 -27.13 14.16
C PHE A 177 5.30 -26.80 13.35
N THR A 178 5.76 -25.55 13.34
CA THR A 178 7.00 -25.15 12.64
C THR A 178 8.22 -25.88 13.18
N ILE A 179 8.35 -26.04 14.51
CA ILE A 179 9.44 -26.80 15.13
C ILE A 179 9.39 -28.27 14.68
N ILE A 180 8.23 -28.92 14.76
CA ILE A 180 8.08 -30.33 14.36
C ILE A 180 8.37 -30.51 12.87
N ALA A 181 7.89 -29.60 12.02
CA ALA A 181 8.15 -29.61 10.58
C ALA A 181 9.64 -29.42 10.28
N ALA A 182 10.33 -28.52 10.98
CA ALA A 182 11.76 -28.29 10.81
C ALA A 182 12.59 -29.53 11.22
N PHE A 183 12.25 -30.18 12.34
CA PHE A 183 12.91 -31.43 12.75
C PHE A 183 12.62 -32.59 11.80
N SER A 184 11.37 -32.71 11.33
CA SER A 184 11.01 -33.69 10.31
C SER A 184 11.82 -33.45 9.04
N PHE A 185 11.89 -32.22 8.55
CA PHE A 185 12.69 -31.86 7.39
C PHE A 185 14.17 -32.20 7.59
N LEU A 186 14.77 -31.82 8.72
CA LEU A 186 16.16 -32.11 9.04
C LEU A 186 16.42 -33.63 9.13
N PHE A 187 15.49 -34.39 9.71
CA PHE A 187 15.61 -35.84 9.79
C PHE A 187 15.56 -36.50 8.40
N HIS A 188 14.62 -36.08 7.55
CA HIS A 188 14.49 -36.63 6.20
C HIS A 188 15.71 -36.27 5.33
N PHE A 189 16.16 -35.02 5.37
CA PHE A 189 17.36 -34.60 4.65
C PHE A 189 18.64 -35.21 5.23
N GLY A 190 18.70 -35.40 6.55
CA GLY A 190 19.79 -36.11 7.22
C GLY A 190 19.86 -37.58 6.81
N ALA A 191 18.72 -38.27 6.70
CA ALA A 191 18.66 -39.66 6.25
C ALA A 191 19.12 -39.81 4.78
N VAL A 192 18.72 -38.88 3.90
CA VAL A 192 19.25 -38.84 2.53
C VAL A 192 20.74 -38.57 2.54
N GLY A 193 21.21 -37.59 3.32
CA GLY A 193 22.64 -37.31 3.46
C GLY A 193 23.44 -38.52 3.94
N MET A 194 22.93 -39.30 4.91
CA MET A 194 23.57 -40.52 5.37
C MET A 194 23.66 -41.59 4.28
N LEU A 195 22.61 -41.79 3.49
CA LEU A 195 22.60 -42.79 2.41
C LEU A 195 23.61 -42.46 1.31
N TYR A 196 23.81 -41.17 1.04
CA TYR A 196 24.76 -40.68 0.03
C TYR A 196 26.15 -40.36 0.59
N SER A 197 26.38 -40.61 1.88
CA SER A 197 27.68 -40.36 2.51
C SER A 197 28.52 -41.64 2.46
N ASP A 198 29.63 -41.61 1.71
CA ASP A 198 30.69 -42.65 1.63
C ASP A 198 31.32 -42.98 2.99
N TRP A 199 30.96 -42.24 4.04
CA TRP A 199 31.40 -42.46 5.41
C TRP A 199 31.00 -43.82 6.00
N MET A 200 30.02 -44.52 5.43
CA MET A 200 29.63 -45.88 5.84
C MET A 200 30.18 -46.98 4.90
N ASP A 201 30.91 -46.63 3.84
CA ASP A 201 31.55 -47.61 2.96
C ASP A 201 32.79 -48.20 3.69
N PRO A 202 32.91 -49.53 3.85
CA PRO A 202 34.10 -50.11 4.45
C PRO A 202 35.36 -49.74 3.66
N GLU A 203 36.41 -49.29 4.33
CA GLU A 203 37.72 -49.07 3.70
C GLU A 203 38.25 -50.40 3.15
N ILE A 204 38.11 -50.60 1.83
CA ILE A 204 38.70 -51.74 1.15
C ILE A 204 40.21 -51.49 1.09
N ASN A 205 41.01 -52.34 1.74
CA ASN A 205 42.46 -52.30 1.57
C ASN A 205 42.81 -52.76 0.14
N GLU A 206 42.99 -51.77 -0.74
CA GLU A 206 43.24 -51.96 -2.17
C GLU A 206 44.45 -52.87 -2.43
N GLU A 207 45.50 -52.81 -1.60
CA GLU A 207 46.69 -53.67 -1.75
C GLU A 207 46.36 -55.16 -1.52
N ALA A 208 45.52 -55.46 -0.54
CA ALA A 208 45.10 -56.83 -0.26
C ALA A 208 44.17 -57.38 -1.36
N ALA A 209 43.28 -56.53 -1.90
CA ALA A 209 42.39 -56.89 -3.00
C ALA A 209 43.16 -57.14 -4.30
N ILE A 210 44.15 -56.30 -4.61
CA ILE A 210 45.01 -56.43 -5.78
C ILE A 210 45.90 -57.69 -5.67
N ALA A 211 46.43 -57.98 -4.49
CA ALA A 211 47.24 -59.19 -4.27
C ALA A 211 46.43 -60.48 -4.49
N GLY A 212 45.17 -60.55 -4.02
CA GLY A 212 44.29 -61.70 -4.23
C GLY A 212 43.86 -61.87 -5.70
N LEU A 213 43.67 -60.77 -6.42
CA LEU A 213 43.40 -60.78 -7.87
C LEU A 213 44.61 -61.28 -8.66
N LEU A 214 45.82 -60.85 -8.31
CA LEU A 214 47.05 -61.26 -8.97
C LEU A 214 47.33 -62.76 -8.77
N ASP A 215 47.04 -63.30 -7.58
CA ASP A 215 47.20 -64.72 -7.28
C ASP A 215 46.16 -65.60 -8.03
N SER A 216 44.93 -65.08 -8.19
CA SER A 216 43.88 -65.74 -8.97
C SER A 216 44.20 -65.82 -10.47
N VAL A 217 44.81 -64.78 -11.03
CA VAL A 217 45.27 -64.75 -12.43
C VAL A 217 46.46 -65.69 -12.65
N ARG A 218 47.32 -65.84 -11.64
CA ARG A 218 48.51 -66.71 -11.72
C ARG A 218 48.17 -68.20 -11.66
N ASN A 219 47.06 -68.56 -11.01
CA ASN A 219 46.61 -69.94 -10.82
C ASN A 219 45.58 -70.43 -11.86
N ILE A 220 45.45 -69.77 -13.02
CA ILE A 220 44.60 -70.28 -14.10
C ILE A 220 45.25 -71.55 -14.67
N PRO A 221 44.61 -72.73 -14.60
CA PRO A 221 45.15 -73.95 -15.21
C PRO A 221 45.23 -73.78 -16.74
N PRO A 222 46.27 -74.31 -17.41
CA PRO A 222 46.41 -74.16 -18.86
C PRO A 222 45.20 -74.75 -19.59
N PRO A 223 44.71 -74.09 -20.66
CA PRO A 223 43.53 -74.56 -21.39
C PRO A 223 43.77 -75.98 -21.94
N PRO A 224 42.78 -76.88 -21.87
CA PRO A 224 42.92 -78.23 -22.39
C PRO A 224 43.18 -78.21 -23.91
N PRO A 225 43.92 -79.19 -24.46
CA PRO A 225 44.21 -79.28 -25.90
C PRO A 225 42.92 -79.29 -26.73
N ILE A 226 42.88 -78.46 -27.76
CA ILE A 226 41.78 -78.36 -28.72
C ILE A 226 41.77 -79.64 -29.56
N GLU A 227 40.74 -80.48 -29.41
CA GLU A 227 40.43 -81.54 -30.37
C GLU A 227 39.94 -80.89 -31.66
N THR A 228 40.69 -81.03 -32.75
CA THR A 228 40.24 -80.68 -34.11
C THR A 228 39.13 -81.64 -34.53
N PRO A 229 37.90 -81.17 -34.82
CA PRO A 229 36.85 -82.03 -35.36
C PRO A 229 37.09 -82.30 -36.85
N ASP A 230 37.12 -83.59 -37.23
CA ASP A 230 37.03 -84.04 -38.61
C ASP A 230 35.68 -83.63 -39.22
N ALA A 231 35.75 -83.21 -40.48
CA ALA A 231 34.60 -82.85 -41.30
C ALA A 231 33.86 -84.09 -41.82
N THR A 232 32.52 -84.07 -41.74
CA THR A 232 31.51 -84.56 -42.73
C THR A 232 30.17 -84.69 -42.01
N THR A 233 29.28 -83.70 -42.19
CA THR A 233 28.04 -83.79 -43.00
C THR A 233 27.00 -84.74 -42.43
N ASP A 234 25.90 -84.19 -41.90
CA ASP A 234 24.60 -84.38 -42.56
C ASP A 234 23.53 -83.40 -42.07
N ALA A 235 22.58 -83.15 -42.98
CA ALA A 235 21.66 -82.04 -43.04
C ALA A 235 20.34 -82.20 -42.25
N THR A 236 19.57 -81.10 -42.21
CA THR A 236 18.09 -80.98 -42.11
C THR A 236 17.56 -80.45 -40.76
N THR A 237 16.58 -79.55 -40.62
CA THR A 237 15.91 -78.44 -41.36
C THR A 237 14.94 -77.83 -40.33
N THR A 238 14.54 -76.56 -40.54
CA THR A 238 13.35 -75.83 -40.00
C THR A 238 13.50 -75.20 -38.61
N GLY A 239 13.20 -73.91 -38.36
CA GLY A 239 12.74 -72.79 -39.20
C GLY A 239 12.13 -71.68 -38.33
N THR A 240 11.89 -70.51 -38.95
CA THR A 240 11.05 -69.35 -38.54
C THR A 240 11.82 -68.13 -38.00
N THR A 241 12.21 -67.15 -38.82
CA THR A 241 11.48 -65.97 -39.40
C THR A 241 11.54 -64.71 -38.52
N GLU A 242 12.44 -63.78 -38.87
CA GLU A 242 12.45 -62.33 -38.60
C GLU A 242 13.58 -61.77 -39.51
N VAL A 243 13.55 -60.65 -40.25
CA VAL A 243 12.76 -59.41 -40.33
C VAL A 243 13.03 -58.82 -41.74
N ALA A 244 12.07 -58.16 -42.37
CA ALA A 244 12.32 -57.16 -43.43
C ALA A 244 11.42 -55.95 -43.14
N THR A 245 11.97 -54.88 -42.57
CA THR A 245 12.48 -53.65 -43.21
C THR A 245 11.36 -52.79 -43.82
N GLU A 246 11.20 -51.57 -43.28
CA GLU A 246 11.29 -50.26 -43.96
C GLU A 246 10.59 -49.19 -43.10
N ARG A 247 11.33 -48.31 -42.42
CA ARG A 247 11.83 -47.00 -42.90
C ARG A 247 10.75 -46.11 -43.53
N TYR A 248 10.42 -44.99 -42.86
CA TYR A 248 10.40 -43.70 -43.56
C TYR A 248 10.56 -42.46 -42.68
N ARG A 249 11.63 -41.72 -43.01
CA ARG A 249 11.92 -40.27 -42.94
C ARG A 249 11.53 -39.41 -41.74
N SER A 250 12.58 -38.79 -41.20
CA SER A 250 12.67 -37.32 -41.19
C SER A 250 14.13 -36.88 -41.28
N LEU A 251 14.50 -36.20 -42.37
CA LEU A 251 15.64 -35.27 -42.42
C LEU A 251 15.47 -34.38 -43.67
N ALA A 252 15.09 -33.12 -43.42
CA ALA A 252 15.31 -31.88 -44.17
C ALA A 252 14.18 -30.91 -43.83
#